data_AF-A0A7W1ARZ7-F1
#
_entry.id   AF-A0A7W1ARZ7-F1
#
_cell.length_a   1.000
_cell.length_b   1.000
_cell.length_c   1.000
_cell.angle_alpha   90.00
_cell.angle_beta   90.00
_cell.angle_gamma   90.00
#
_symmetry.space_group_name_H-M   'P 1'
#
loop_
_entity.id
_entity.type
_entity.pdbx_description
1 polymer ?
#
loop_
_entity_poly.entity_id
_entity_poly.type
_entity_poly.pdbx_seq_one_letter_code
_entity_poly.pdbx_strand_id
1 'polypeptide(L)'
;MPSLPRPRLRRAPRVGDDARAHPAPEPNVETVEAPGLRWINIERPGPIDRAWLEEHFEFHALDYEDVASRNQRPKIDEYDDYLFIVLHFPVFDKAVGRLNAAELDMFVGP
;
A
#
# COMPACT_ATOMS: atom_id res chain seq x y z
N MET A 1 -22.69 -57.77 10.78
CA MET A 1 -22.71 -56.33 10.45
C MET A 1 -22.32 -56.16 9.00
N PRO A 2 -23.06 -55.39 8.17
CA PRO A 2 -22.69 -55.21 6.77
C PRO A 2 -21.53 -54.23 6.64
N SER A 3 -20.55 -54.56 5.81
CA SER A 3 -19.35 -53.74 5.56
C SER A 3 -19.65 -52.61 4.57
N LEU A 4 -19.22 -51.39 4.91
CA LEU A 4 -19.37 -50.21 4.05
C LEU A 4 -18.30 -50.18 2.94
N PRO A 5 -18.64 -49.78 1.71
CA PRO A 5 -17.69 -49.69 0.61
C PRO A 5 -16.78 -48.46 0.77
N ARG A 6 -15.47 -48.64 0.50
CA ARG A 6 -14.49 -47.55 0.57
C ARG A 6 -14.56 -46.65 -0.68
N PRO A 7 -14.54 -45.32 -0.54
CA PRO A 7 -14.56 -44.42 -1.69
C PRO A 7 -13.21 -44.46 -2.43
N ARG A 8 -13.26 -44.54 -3.76
CA ARG A 8 -12.08 -44.39 -4.62
C ARG A 8 -11.76 -42.90 -4.77
N LEU A 9 -10.71 -42.44 -4.11
CA LEU A 9 -10.16 -41.10 -4.32
C LEU A 9 -9.59 -41.00 -5.73
N ARG A 10 -10.26 -40.23 -6.61
CA ARG A 10 -9.70 -39.80 -7.89
C ARG A 10 -8.55 -38.84 -7.58
N ARG A 11 -7.32 -39.19 -7.97
CA ARG A 11 -6.22 -38.22 -8.04
C ARG A 11 -6.56 -37.17 -9.10
N ALA A 12 -6.60 -35.91 -8.70
CA ALA A 12 -6.66 -34.78 -9.61
C ALA A 12 -5.39 -34.76 -10.50
N PRO A 13 -5.49 -34.33 -11.76
CA PRO A 13 -4.30 -34.18 -12.60
C PRO A 13 -3.42 -33.08 -12.01
N ARG A 14 -2.11 -33.32 -11.97
CA ARG A 14 -1.12 -32.28 -11.65
C ARG A 14 -1.18 -31.24 -12.76
N VAL A 15 -1.63 -30.03 -12.43
CA VAL A 15 -1.52 -28.87 -13.30
C VAL A 15 -0.02 -28.64 -13.52
N GLY A 16 0.38 -28.58 -14.79
CA GLY A 16 1.76 -28.40 -15.20
C GLY A 16 2.33 -27.09 -14.67
N ASP A 17 3.61 -27.16 -14.33
CA ASP A 17 4.43 -26.08 -13.80
C ASP A 17 4.81 -25.11 -14.92
N ASP A 18 3.81 -24.45 -15.52
CA ASP A 18 4.04 -23.28 -16.38
C ASP A 18 4.17 -22.03 -15.49
N ALA A 19 5.15 -22.06 -14.59
CA ALA A 19 5.61 -20.91 -13.85
C ALA A 19 6.40 -20.00 -14.81
N ARG A 20 5.70 -19.31 -15.70
CA ARG A 20 6.26 -18.07 -16.27
C ARG A 20 6.52 -17.17 -15.06
N ALA A 21 7.79 -16.93 -14.74
CA ALA A 21 8.16 -16.02 -13.68
C ALA A 21 7.60 -14.64 -14.05
N HIS A 22 6.51 -14.25 -13.38
CA HIS A 22 6.14 -12.85 -13.36
C HIS A 22 7.29 -12.13 -12.66
N PRO A 23 7.85 -11.05 -13.23
CA PRO A 23 8.82 -10.26 -12.49
C PRO A 23 8.20 -9.89 -11.15
N ALA A 24 9.00 -9.92 -10.09
CA ALA A 24 8.55 -9.47 -8.78
C ALA A 24 7.94 -8.06 -8.96
N PRO A 25 6.83 -7.75 -8.27
CA PRO A 25 6.33 -6.38 -8.29
C PRO A 25 7.47 -5.44 -7.89
N GLU A 26 7.54 -4.27 -8.52
CA GLU A 26 8.46 -3.19 -8.17
C GLU A 26 7.66 -2.08 -7.45
N PRO A 27 8.28 -1.33 -6.53
CA PRO A 27 7.62 -0.20 -5.89
C PRO A 27 7.33 0.93 -6.90
N ASN A 28 6.17 1.56 -6.77
CA ASN A 28 5.71 2.66 -7.60
C ASN A 28 6.20 4.00 -7.04
N VAL A 29 7.48 4.29 -7.26
CA VAL A 29 8.14 5.50 -6.73
C VAL A 29 8.53 6.43 -7.86
N GLU A 30 7.98 7.65 -7.83
CA GLU A 30 8.38 8.74 -8.72
C GLU A 30 9.13 9.80 -7.92
N THR A 31 10.33 10.17 -8.39
CA THR A 31 11.19 11.14 -7.69
C THR A 31 11.51 12.34 -8.56
N VAL A 32 11.38 13.54 -7.99
CA VAL A 32 11.85 14.80 -8.57
C VAL A 32 12.89 15.42 -7.63
N GLU A 33 14.06 15.77 -8.16
CA GLU A 33 15.16 16.36 -7.40
C GLU A 33 15.51 17.76 -7.89
N ALA A 34 15.83 18.64 -6.95
CA ALA A 34 16.37 19.97 -7.18
C ALA A 34 17.31 20.34 -6.01
N PRO A 35 18.14 21.41 -6.13
CA PRO A 35 19.00 21.83 -5.03
C PRO A 35 18.18 22.11 -3.75
N GLY A 36 18.40 21.30 -2.71
CA GLY A 36 17.68 21.41 -1.43
C GLY A 36 16.26 20.84 -1.43
N LEU A 37 15.87 20.04 -2.45
CA LEU A 37 14.55 19.41 -2.53
C LEU A 37 14.65 18.01 -3.13
N ARG A 38 14.09 17.03 -2.44
CA ARG A 38 13.76 15.72 -3.00
C ARG A 38 12.28 15.46 -2.76
N TRP A 39 11.51 15.41 -3.84
CA TRP A 39 10.08 15.10 -3.79
C TRP A 39 9.86 13.67 -4.24
N ILE A 40 9.22 12.87 -3.40
CA ILE A 40 8.89 11.47 -3.67
C ILE A 40 7.37 11.35 -3.70
N ASN A 41 6.84 10.82 -4.80
CA ASN A 41 5.43 10.59 -5.02
C ASN A 41 5.17 9.07 -5.14
N ILE A 42 4.22 8.57 -4.35
CA ILE A 42 3.77 7.18 -4.39
C ILE A 42 2.26 7.19 -4.45
N GLU A 43 1.70 6.83 -5.60
CA GLU A 43 0.25 6.73 -5.75
C GLU A 43 -0.26 5.35 -5.32
N ARG A 44 -1.32 5.35 -4.49
CA ARG A 44 -2.00 4.13 -4.01
C ARG A 44 -1.01 3.10 -3.42
N PRO A 45 -0.26 3.49 -2.37
CA PRO A 45 0.80 2.67 -1.80
C PRO A 45 0.28 1.28 -1.38
N GLY A 46 1.00 0.26 -1.80
CA GLY A 46 0.80 -1.13 -1.40
C GLY A 46 1.90 -1.62 -0.45
N PRO A 47 1.86 -2.92 -0.09
CA PRO A 47 2.86 -3.50 0.82
C PRO A 47 4.31 -3.36 0.35
N ILE A 48 4.55 -3.38 -0.96
CA ILE A 48 5.89 -3.22 -1.52
C ILE A 48 6.40 -1.79 -1.40
N ASP A 49 5.54 -0.80 -1.59
CA ASP A 49 5.88 0.61 -1.44
C ASP A 49 6.16 0.93 0.02
N ARG A 50 5.39 0.35 0.94
CA ARG A 50 5.65 0.42 2.38
C ARG A 50 7.02 -0.16 2.73
N ALA A 51 7.36 -1.35 2.23
CA ALA A 51 8.66 -1.94 2.47
C ALA A 51 9.80 -1.07 1.92
N TRP A 52 9.59 -0.45 0.76
CA TRP A 52 10.53 0.51 0.19
C TRP A 52 10.67 1.75 1.10
N LEU A 53 9.58 2.31 1.62
CA LEU A 53 9.64 3.42 2.57
C LEU A 53 10.40 3.04 3.85
N GLU A 54 10.12 1.86 4.43
CA GLU A 54 10.80 1.34 5.62
C GLU A 54 12.32 1.10 5.40
N GLU A 55 12.74 0.81 4.16
CA GLU A 55 14.16 0.65 3.80
C GLU A 55 14.89 1.99 3.64
N HIS A 56 14.19 3.05 3.21
CA HIS A 56 14.79 4.32 2.81
C HIS A 56 14.65 5.43 3.86
N PHE A 57 13.74 5.27 4.83
CA PHE A 57 13.41 6.28 5.84
C PHE A 57 13.23 5.66 7.22
N GLU A 58 13.46 6.47 8.25
CA GLU A 58 13.28 6.08 9.66
C GLU A 58 12.04 6.75 10.27
N PHE A 59 10.90 6.73 9.55
CA PHE A 59 9.65 7.23 10.10
C PHE A 59 9.14 6.38 11.28
N HIS A 60 8.32 6.98 12.12
CA HIS A 60 7.71 6.33 13.26
C HIS A 60 6.79 5.19 12.80
N ALA A 61 6.81 4.07 13.52
CA ALA A 61 6.07 2.86 13.14
C ALA A 61 4.56 3.08 12.95
N LEU A 62 3.97 3.99 13.74
CA LEU A 62 2.55 4.34 13.62
C LEU A 62 2.24 5.07 12.31
N ASP A 63 3.16 5.87 11.77
CA ASP A 63 2.91 6.61 10.53
C ASP A 63 2.91 5.65 9.33
N TYR A 64 3.75 4.60 9.35
CA TYR A 64 3.68 3.51 8.37
C TYR A 64 2.37 2.72 8.42
N GLU A 65 1.80 2.56 9.61
CA GLU A 65 0.48 1.95 9.78
C GLU A 65 -0.64 2.87 9.30
N ASP A 66 -0.49 4.17 9.52
CA ASP A 66 -1.48 5.17 9.14
C ASP A 66 -1.62 5.28 7.63
N VAL A 67 -0.51 5.30 6.87
CA VAL A 67 -0.50 5.27 5.40
C VAL A 67 -1.20 4.03 4.82
N ALA A 68 -1.25 2.93 5.58
CA ALA A 68 -1.92 1.69 5.16
C ALA A 68 -3.39 1.61 5.61
N SER A 69 -3.86 2.55 6.45
CA SER A 69 -5.21 2.58 6.99
C SER A 69 -6.20 3.17 5.99
N ARG A 70 -7.51 2.93 6.17
CA ARG A 70 -8.55 3.36 5.21
C ARG A 70 -9.44 4.50 5.71
N ASN A 71 -9.10 5.15 6.82
CA ASN A 71 -9.96 6.17 7.42
C ASN A 71 -9.21 7.02 8.46
N GLN A 72 -8.04 7.56 8.11
CA GLN A 72 -7.32 8.41 9.03
C GLN A 72 -8.03 9.74 9.21
N ARG A 73 -7.93 10.31 10.41
CA ARG A 73 -8.42 11.67 10.64
C ARG A 73 -7.37 12.66 10.17
N PRO A 74 -7.75 13.79 9.54
CA PRO A 74 -6.79 14.85 9.25
C PRO A 74 -6.05 15.28 10.51
N LYS A 75 -4.72 15.32 10.43
CA LYS A 75 -3.84 15.60 11.58
C LYS A 75 -2.48 16.13 11.11
N ILE A 76 -1.73 16.64 12.07
CA ILE A 76 -0.31 16.97 11.95
C ILE A 76 0.36 16.38 13.19
N ASP A 77 1.27 15.45 13.00
CA ASP A 77 2.13 14.89 14.04
C ASP A 77 3.55 15.44 13.83
N GLU A 78 4.14 15.95 14.91
CA GLU A 78 5.46 16.58 14.90
C GLU A 78 6.47 15.66 15.57
N TYR A 79 7.54 15.35 14.84
CA TYR A 79 8.71 14.60 15.30
C TYR A 79 9.96 15.47 15.18
N ASP A 80 11.06 15.07 15.84
CA ASP A 80 12.31 15.84 15.85
C ASP A 80 12.87 16.09 14.43
N ASP A 81 12.70 15.13 13.52
CA ASP A 81 13.31 15.14 12.19
C ASP A 81 12.31 15.36 11.04
N TYR A 82 11.00 15.29 11.29
CA TYR A 82 9.98 15.46 10.23
C TYR A 82 8.58 15.77 10.79
N LEU A 83 7.70 16.22 9.90
CA LEU A 83 6.24 16.33 10.12
C LEU A 83 5.52 15.22 9.35
N PHE A 84 4.57 14.56 10.00
CA PHE A 84 3.59 13.70 9.33
C PHE A 84 2.25 14.40 9.25
N ILE A 85 1.73 14.57 8.04
CA ILE A 85 0.52 15.36 7.77
C ILE A 85 -0.47 14.49 6.99
N VAL A 86 -1.70 14.40 7.51
CA VAL A 86 -2.83 13.75 6.82
C VAL A 86 -3.83 14.83 6.42
N LEU A 87 -4.10 14.95 5.12
CA LEU A 87 -5.08 15.87 4.55
C LEU A 87 -6.23 15.11 3.90
N HIS A 88 -7.40 15.76 3.84
CA HIS A 88 -8.56 15.23 3.12
C HIS A 88 -9.12 16.27 2.16
N PHE A 89 -9.42 15.84 0.94
CA PHE A 89 -9.97 16.68 -0.12
C PHE A 89 -11.31 16.13 -0.61
N PRO A 90 -12.32 17.00 -0.85
CA PRO A 90 -13.56 16.57 -1.46
C PRO A 90 -13.35 16.27 -2.95
N VAL A 91 -13.69 15.05 -3.38
CA VAL A 91 -13.66 14.63 -4.78
C VAL A 91 -15.07 14.26 -5.23
N PHE A 92 -15.62 15.02 -6.17
CA PHE A 92 -16.96 14.76 -6.69
C PHE A 92 -16.94 13.73 -7.82
N ASP A 93 -17.53 12.56 -7.56
CA ASP A 93 -17.77 11.53 -8.57
C ASP A 93 -19.08 11.81 -9.30
N LYS A 94 -18.94 12.32 -10.54
CA LYS A 94 -20.06 12.64 -11.41
C LYS A 94 -20.84 11.41 -11.90
N ALA A 95 -20.20 10.25 -12.00
CA ALA A 95 -20.83 9.05 -12.55
C ALA A 95 -21.89 8.50 -11.58
N VAL A 96 -21.63 8.59 -10.28
CA VAL A 96 -22.55 8.14 -9.23
C VAL A 96 -23.21 9.28 -8.44
N GLY A 97 -22.85 10.54 -8.73
CA GLY A 97 -23.42 11.72 -8.11
C GLY A 97 -23.09 11.86 -6.62
N ARG A 98 -21.88 11.44 -6.19
CA ARG A 98 -21.47 11.44 -4.78
C ARG A 98 -20.20 12.24 -4.54
N LEU A 99 -20.10 12.82 -3.34
CA LEU A 99 -18.87 13.41 -2.85
C LEU A 99 -18.09 12.33 -2.07
N ASN A 100 -16.88 12.03 -2.54
CA ASN A 100 -15.94 11.15 -1.86
C ASN A 100 -14.85 11.99 -1.19
N ALA A 101 -14.16 11.41 -0.21
CA ALA A 101 -12.94 11.98 0.33
C ALA A 101 -11.73 11.33 -0.36
N ALA A 102 -10.82 12.15 -0.86
CA ALA A 102 -9.45 11.73 -1.16
C ALA A 102 -8.55 12.07 0.03
N GLU A 103 -7.67 11.16 0.38
CA GLU A 103 -6.67 11.32 1.44
C GLU A 103 -5.31 11.61 0.80
N LEU A 104 -4.51 12.47 1.44
CA LEU A 104 -3.12 12.73 1.10
C LEU A 104 -2.29 12.72 2.37
N ASP A 105 -1.33 11.80 2.41
CA ASP A 105 -0.37 11.64 3.50
C ASP A 105 0.97 12.22 3.08
N MET A 106 1.59 13.02 3.93
CA MET A 106 2.84 13.71 3.62
C MET A 106 3.83 13.59 4.78
N PHE A 107 5.04 13.17 4.45
CA PHE A 107 6.22 13.28 5.31
C PHE A 107 7.04 14.48 4.85
N VAL A 108 7.33 15.41 5.76
CA VAL A 108 8.09 16.64 5.44
C VAL A 108 9.27 16.77 6.41
N GLY A 109 10.48 16.58 5.90
CA GLY A 109 11.73 16.66 6.66
C GLY A 109 12.90 17.18 5.80
N PRO A 110 14.07 17.39 6.40
CA PRO A 110 15.28 17.87 5.71
C PRO A 110 15.90 16.87 4.74
#